data_AF-A0A7X6WSV5-F1
#
_entry.id   AF-A0A7X6WSV5-F1
#
_cell.length_a   1.000
_cell.length_b   1.000
_cell.length_c   1.000
_cell.angle_alpha   90.00
_cell.angle_beta   90.00
_cell.angle_gamma   90.00
#
_symmetry.space_group_name_H-M   'P 1'
#
loop_
_entity.id
_entity.type
_entity.pdbx_description
1 polymer ?
#
loop_
_entity_poly.entity_id
_entity_poly.type
_entity_poly.pdbx_seq_one_letter_code
_entity_poly.pdbx_strand_id
1 'polypeptide(L)'
;MLDIKFIRENADLIKENSKNRLSKADIDSFLELDEEIREKVLKLDDLRAQRNLTSKTKPTAEEIEKMKRVGEEIKIIEEALIPLRQKHREIWLAIPNLTHPEVAVSLDEDDNPVLDTFLEPTNFDFPPRDHVELAEINDLIDFERAVKVSGAKLYYLKNELAMMEFALIQYALEIATKKGFTPFSTPDLAKREVLEGLGYNPRGESTQVYNVENSDLCLVGTAEITMGGYHKDEILEEAELPKKYVAVSHCFRTEAGAYSKFSKGIFRVHQFTKIEMFQYVKPEKSEEAHQEMLKIEREIFEGLKIPFRVIDHCT
;
A
#
# COMPACT_ATOMS: atom_id res chain seq x y z
N MET A 1 -9.04 -1.71 -4.97
CA MET A 1 -9.37 -1.13 -6.29
C MET A 1 -10.81 -0.64 -6.27
N LEU A 2 -11.12 0.43 -7.00
CA LEU A 2 -12.51 0.89 -7.15
C LEU A 2 -13.32 -0.12 -7.97
N ASP A 3 -14.60 -0.26 -7.65
CA ASP A 3 -15.53 -1.10 -8.39
C ASP A 3 -15.69 -0.61 -9.84
N ILE A 4 -15.63 -1.51 -10.82
CA ILE A 4 -15.65 -1.14 -12.24
C ILE A 4 -16.98 -0.50 -12.64
N LYS A 5 -18.10 -0.95 -12.07
CA LYS A 5 -19.40 -0.34 -12.33
C LYS A 5 -19.42 1.09 -11.79
N PHE A 6 -18.89 1.30 -10.59
CA PHE A 6 -18.74 2.65 -10.03
C PHE A 6 -17.89 3.55 -10.96
N ILE A 7 -16.80 3.01 -11.52
CA ILE A 7 -15.96 3.77 -12.47
C ILE A 7 -16.74 4.21 -13.71
N ARG A 8 -17.52 3.29 -14.31
CA ARG A 8 -18.34 3.60 -15.49
C ARG A 8 -19.40 4.65 -15.21
N GLU A 9 -20.03 4.58 -14.04
CA GLU A 9 -21.13 5.48 -13.67
C GLU A 9 -20.64 6.86 -13.20
N ASN A 10 -19.37 6.99 -12.80
CA ASN A 10 -18.80 8.19 -12.18
C ASN A 10 -17.45 8.60 -12.80
N ALA A 11 -17.32 8.48 -14.13
CA ALA A 11 -16.06 8.72 -14.82
C ALA A 11 -15.46 10.11 -14.54
N ASP A 12 -16.28 11.17 -14.58
CA ASP A 12 -15.82 12.54 -14.37
C ASP A 12 -15.28 12.78 -12.95
N LEU A 13 -15.98 12.23 -11.94
CA LEU A 13 -15.54 12.26 -10.54
C LEU A 13 -14.15 11.61 -10.39
N ILE A 14 -13.93 10.48 -11.05
CA ILE A 14 -12.68 9.73 -10.94
C ILE A 14 -11.55 10.43 -11.69
N LYS A 15 -11.85 11.06 -12.82
CA LYS A 15 -10.87 11.91 -13.54
C LYS A 15 -10.42 13.08 -12.68
N GLU A 16 -11.37 13.78 -12.04
CA GLU A 16 -11.06 14.90 -11.15
C GLU A 16 -10.23 14.44 -9.94
N ASN A 17 -10.65 13.36 -9.27
CA ASN A 17 -9.90 12.78 -8.16
C ASN A 17 -8.50 12.34 -8.57
N SER A 18 -8.36 11.67 -9.73
CA SER A 18 -7.06 11.21 -10.24
C SER A 18 -6.13 12.38 -10.54
N LYS A 19 -6.67 13.48 -11.09
CA LYS A 19 -5.92 14.71 -11.33
C LYS A 19 -5.44 15.34 -10.02
N ASN A 20 -6.33 15.47 -9.04
CA ASN A 20 -6.00 16.07 -7.74
C ASN A 20 -4.92 15.24 -7.03
N ARG A 21 -4.99 13.91 -7.14
CA ARG A 21 -4.02 12.97 -6.56
C ARG A 21 -2.77 12.72 -7.42
N LEU A 22 -2.57 13.51 -8.48
CA LEU A 22 -1.45 13.40 -9.42
C LEU A 22 -1.27 11.99 -10.02
N SER A 23 -2.34 11.21 -10.10
CA SER A 23 -2.32 9.89 -10.72
C SER A 23 -2.20 10.01 -12.23
N LYS A 24 -1.42 9.10 -12.82
CA LYS A 24 -1.25 8.96 -14.27
C LYS A 24 -2.28 8.02 -14.91
N ALA A 25 -3.31 7.61 -14.16
CA ALA A 25 -4.34 6.72 -14.67
C ALA A 25 -5.14 7.39 -15.81
N ASP A 26 -5.15 6.75 -16.98
CA ASP A 26 -5.92 7.19 -18.13
C ASP A 26 -7.34 6.58 -18.07
N ILE A 27 -8.27 7.32 -17.47
CA ILE A 27 -9.65 6.86 -17.26
C ILE A 27 -10.39 6.69 -18.59
N ASP A 28 -10.08 7.49 -19.61
CA ASP A 28 -10.69 7.36 -20.93
C ASP A 28 -10.24 6.07 -21.61
N SER A 29 -8.92 5.82 -21.65
CA SER A 29 -8.40 4.55 -22.19
C SER A 29 -8.89 3.34 -21.38
N PHE A 30 -9.08 3.47 -20.07
CA PHE A 30 -9.68 2.40 -19.25
C PHE A 30 -11.09 2.04 -19.72
N LEU A 31 -11.95 3.04 -19.93
CA LEU A 31 -13.34 2.84 -20.35
C LEU A 31 -13.45 2.29 -21.78
N GLU A 32 -12.60 2.77 -22.70
CA GLU A 32 -12.52 2.23 -24.07
C GLU A 32 -12.11 0.74 -24.07
N LEU A 33 -11.09 0.39 -23.28
CA LEU A 33 -10.65 -1.01 -23.13
C LEU A 33 -11.73 -1.87 -22.47
N ASP A 34 -12.43 -1.33 -21.47
CA ASP A 34 -13.53 -2.04 -20.81
C ASP A 34 -14.69 -2.35 -21.79
N GLU A 35 -15.06 -1.39 -22.64
CA GLU A 35 -16.05 -1.57 -23.69
C GLU A 35 -15.60 -2.63 -24.70
N GLU A 36 -14.38 -2.50 -25.23
CA GLU A 36 -13.83 -3.47 -26.18
C GLU A 36 -13.77 -4.90 -25.60
N ILE A 37 -13.36 -5.04 -24.33
CA ILE A 37 -13.33 -6.33 -23.64
C ILE A 37 -14.74 -6.90 -23.53
N ARG A 38 -15.73 -6.10 -23.14
CA ARG A 38 -17.13 -6.54 -23.02
C ARG A 38 -17.71 -7.00 -24.34
N GLU A 39 -17.48 -6.26 -25.43
CA GLU A 39 -17.94 -6.64 -26.77
C GLU A 39 -17.31 -7.96 -27.24
N LYS A 40 -16.00 -8.12 -27.06
CA LYS A 40 -15.30 -9.36 -27.43
C LYS A 40 -15.74 -10.55 -26.59
N VAL A 41 -15.98 -10.35 -25.29
CA VAL A 41 -16.51 -11.41 -24.40
C VAL A 41 -17.92 -11.82 -24.83
N LEU A 42 -18.80 -10.87 -25.14
CA LEU A 42 -20.15 -11.17 -25.64
C LEU A 42 -20.08 -11.97 -26.95
N LYS A 43 -19.25 -11.54 -27.90
CA LYS A 43 -19.04 -12.25 -29.16
C LYS A 43 -18.47 -13.67 -28.95
N LEU A 44 -17.53 -13.81 -28.01
CA LEU A 44 -16.94 -15.09 -27.65
C LEU A 44 -17.99 -16.06 -27.07
N ASP A 45 -18.88 -15.56 -26.21
CA ASP A 45 -19.96 -16.35 -25.63
C ASP A 45 -21.00 -16.77 -26.69
N ASP A 46 -21.34 -15.88 -27.63
CA ASP A 46 -22.19 -16.20 -28.77
C ASP A 46 -21.57 -17.29 -29.66
N LEU A 47 -20.28 -17.17 -30.00
CA LEU A 47 -19.57 -18.17 -30.81
C LEU A 47 -19.49 -19.53 -30.09
N ARG A 48 -19.26 -19.53 -28.77
CA ARG A 48 -19.27 -20.74 -27.94
C ARG A 48 -20.67 -21.38 -27.90
N ALA A 49 -21.71 -20.59 -27.78
CA ALA A 49 -23.09 -21.05 -27.83
C ALA A 49 -23.42 -21.68 -29.20
N GLN A 50 -23.05 -21.02 -30.30
CA GLN A 50 -23.21 -21.55 -31.66
C GLN A 50 -22.48 -22.88 -31.84
N ARG A 51 -21.22 -22.97 -31.41
CA ARG A 51 -20.42 -24.21 -31.46
C ARG A 51 -21.07 -25.35 -30.69
N ASN A 52 -21.64 -25.07 -29.50
CA ASN A 52 -22.28 -26.06 -28.64
C ASN A 52 -23.66 -26.51 -29.15
N LEU A 53 -24.37 -25.67 -29.91
CA LEU A 53 -25.64 -26.04 -30.52
C LEU A 53 -25.44 -26.97 -31.74
N THR A 54 -24.45 -26.68 -32.57
CA THR A 54 -24.13 -27.48 -33.78
C THR A 54 -23.51 -28.84 -33.44
N SER A 55 -22.91 -29.01 -32.26
CA SER A 55 -22.33 -30.30 -31.82
C SER A 55 -23.35 -31.31 -31.29
N LYS A 56 -24.63 -30.93 -31.11
CA LYS A 56 -25.71 -31.80 -30.59
C LYS A 56 -26.47 -32.59 -31.66
N THR A 57 -26.24 -32.33 -32.94
CA THR A 57 -26.82 -33.05 -34.09
C THR A 57 -25.73 -33.83 -34.82
N LYS A 58 -26.08 -34.82 -35.67
CA LYS A 58 -25.11 -35.44 -36.59
C LYS A 58 -24.71 -34.37 -37.62
N PRO A 59 -23.48 -33.84 -37.59
CA PRO A 59 -23.13 -32.69 -38.41
C PRO A 59 -22.90 -33.13 -39.86
N THR A 60 -23.45 -32.36 -40.78
CA THR A 60 -23.16 -32.41 -42.22
C THR A 60 -21.74 -31.89 -42.50
N ALA A 61 -21.19 -32.18 -43.68
CA ALA A 61 -19.86 -31.69 -44.05
C ALA A 61 -19.73 -30.15 -44.03
N GLU A 62 -20.81 -29.43 -44.35
CA GLU A 62 -20.87 -27.96 -44.28
C GLU A 62 -20.87 -27.46 -42.82
N GLU A 63 -21.57 -28.15 -41.92
CA GLU A 63 -21.57 -27.84 -40.48
C GLU A 63 -20.20 -28.08 -39.84
N ILE A 64 -19.45 -29.09 -40.30
CA ILE A 64 -18.07 -29.35 -39.87
C ILE A 64 -17.14 -28.19 -40.25
N GLU A 65 -17.21 -27.71 -41.49
CA GLU A 65 -16.41 -26.57 -41.95
C GLU A 65 -16.77 -25.27 -41.21
N LYS A 66 -18.07 -25.04 -40.95
CA LYS A 66 -18.54 -23.92 -40.13
C LYS A 66 -18.01 -23.99 -38.70
N MET A 67 -18.03 -25.17 -38.07
CA MET A 67 -17.49 -25.35 -36.71
C MET A 67 -15.99 -25.09 -36.64
N LYS A 68 -15.23 -25.47 -37.68
CA LYS A 68 -13.79 -25.19 -37.74
C LYS A 68 -13.53 -23.69 -37.77
N ARG A 69 -14.25 -22.93 -38.60
CA ARG A 69 -14.15 -21.46 -38.67
C ARG A 69 -14.52 -20.79 -37.35
N VAL A 70 -15.59 -21.24 -36.70
CA VAL A 70 -15.98 -20.75 -35.36
C VAL A 70 -14.88 -21.03 -34.33
N GLY A 71 -14.25 -22.20 -34.40
CA GLY A 71 -13.11 -22.54 -33.54
C GLY A 71 -11.89 -21.64 -33.76
N GLU A 72 -11.57 -21.33 -35.02
CA GLU A 72 -10.51 -20.39 -35.38
C GLU A 72 -10.82 -18.96 -34.90
N GLU A 73 -12.05 -18.49 -35.07
CA GLU A 73 -12.48 -17.17 -34.61
C GLU A 73 -12.46 -17.04 -33.08
N ILE A 74 -12.91 -18.08 -32.36
CA ILE A 74 -12.79 -18.16 -30.90
C ILE A 74 -11.33 -17.99 -30.48
N LYS A 75 -10.41 -18.73 -31.10
CA LYS A 75 -8.99 -18.68 -30.76
C LYS A 75 -8.40 -17.28 -30.99
N ILE A 76 -8.74 -16.64 -32.11
CA ILE A 76 -8.30 -15.28 -32.43
C ILE A 76 -8.79 -14.28 -31.36
N ILE A 77 -10.06 -14.38 -30.95
CA ILE A 77 -10.62 -13.48 -29.93
C ILE A 77 -9.98 -13.73 -28.56
N GLU A 78 -9.77 -14.99 -28.18
CA GLU A 78 -9.11 -15.35 -26.91
C GLU A 78 -7.67 -14.82 -26.85
N GLU A 79 -6.89 -14.96 -27.93
CA GLU A 79 -5.53 -14.43 -28.01
C GLU A 79 -5.51 -12.89 -27.96
N ALA A 80 -6.47 -12.23 -28.63
CA ALA A 80 -6.59 -10.76 -28.60
C ALA A 80 -7.02 -10.21 -27.23
N LEU A 81 -7.79 -10.97 -26.44
CA LEU A 81 -8.25 -10.55 -25.11
C LEU A 81 -7.13 -10.47 -24.08
N ILE A 82 -6.05 -11.26 -24.23
CA ILE A 82 -4.95 -11.30 -23.26
C ILE A 82 -4.28 -9.92 -23.08
N PRO A 83 -3.73 -9.28 -24.13
CA PRO A 83 -3.07 -7.98 -23.98
C PRO A 83 -4.04 -6.87 -23.57
N LEU A 84 -5.31 -6.94 -24.00
CA LEU A 84 -6.34 -5.97 -23.60
C LEU A 84 -6.62 -6.03 -22.10
N ARG A 85 -6.82 -7.23 -21.55
CA ARG A 85 -7.05 -7.42 -20.11
C ARG A 85 -5.84 -7.02 -19.28
N GLN A 86 -4.64 -7.28 -19.78
CA GLN A 86 -3.42 -6.86 -19.11
C GLN A 86 -3.36 -5.33 -19.02
N LYS A 87 -3.48 -4.62 -20.14
CA LYS A 87 -3.46 -3.15 -20.18
C LYS A 87 -4.59 -2.54 -19.34
N HIS A 88 -5.80 -3.09 -19.44
CA HIS A 88 -6.94 -2.68 -18.63
C HIS A 88 -6.66 -2.82 -17.13
N ARG A 89 -6.07 -3.94 -16.70
CA ARG A 89 -5.68 -4.16 -15.30
C ARG A 89 -4.58 -3.21 -14.84
N GLU A 90 -3.58 -2.95 -15.68
CA GLU A 90 -2.50 -2.00 -15.37
C GLU A 90 -3.06 -0.59 -15.10
N ILE A 91 -3.98 -0.12 -15.94
CA ILE A 91 -4.65 1.16 -15.71
C ILE A 91 -5.53 1.10 -14.45
N TRP A 92 -6.29 0.02 -14.25
CA TRP A 92 -7.16 -0.15 -13.08
C TRP A 92 -6.40 -0.03 -11.75
N LEU A 93 -5.21 -0.63 -11.68
CA LEU A 93 -4.35 -0.58 -10.51
C LEU A 93 -3.77 0.83 -10.27
N ALA A 94 -3.66 1.66 -11.31
CA ALA A 94 -3.21 3.04 -11.19
C ALA A 94 -4.32 4.01 -10.76
N ILE A 95 -5.60 3.62 -10.84
CA ILE A 95 -6.73 4.45 -10.39
C ILE A 95 -6.67 4.55 -8.87
N PRO A 96 -6.48 5.75 -8.30
CA PRO A 96 -6.34 5.92 -6.85
C PRO A 96 -7.69 5.74 -6.15
N ASN A 97 -7.65 5.49 -4.84
CA ASN A 97 -8.84 5.59 -4.02
C ASN A 97 -9.41 7.03 -4.06
N LEU A 98 -10.73 7.17 -3.86
CA LEU A 98 -11.36 8.48 -3.72
C LEU A 98 -10.81 9.19 -2.49
N THR A 99 -10.45 10.45 -2.65
CA THR A 99 -10.11 11.33 -1.54
C THR A 99 -11.38 11.62 -0.73
N HIS A 100 -11.25 11.64 0.60
CA HIS A 100 -12.34 12.06 1.46
C HIS A 100 -12.78 13.50 1.12
N PRO A 101 -14.09 13.82 1.07
CA PRO A 101 -14.56 15.15 0.65
C PRO A 101 -14.09 16.33 1.52
N GLU A 102 -13.68 16.07 2.75
CA GLU A 102 -13.18 17.11 3.68
C GLU A 102 -11.69 17.41 3.51
N VAL A 103 -10.94 16.55 2.78
CA VAL A 103 -9.51 16.76 2.53
C VAL A 103 -9.31 17.97 1.63
N ALA A 104 -8.39 18.85 2.03
CA ALA A 104 -8.01 20.01 1.24
C ALA A 104 -7.43 19.59 -0.12
N VAL A 105 -7.89 20.23 -1.20
CA VAL A 105 -7.32 20.02 -2.53
C VAL A 105 -6.15 20.99 -2.71
N SER A 106 -4.93 20.48 -2.69
CA SER A 106 -3.72 21.24 -3.02
C SER A 106 -2.67 20.32 -3.65
N LEU A 107 -1.68 20.93 -4.31
CA LEU A 107 -0.48 20.27 -4.82
C LEU A 107 0.77 20.61 -3.97
N ASP A 108 0.61 21.42 -2.92
CA ASP A 108 1.68 21.90 -2.06
C ASP A 108 1.53 21.33 -0.64
N GLU A 109 2.61 20.70 -0.13
CA GLU A 109 2.60 20.12 1.22
C GLU A 109 2.55 21.19 2.32
N ASP A 110 2.92 22.43 2.00
CA ASP A 110 2.81 23.56 2.94
C ASP A 110 1.35 23.99 3.17
N ASP A 111 0.42 23.58 2.30
CA ASP A 111 -1.02 23.85 2.45
C ASP A 111 -1.74 22.84 3.37
N ASN A 112 -1.03 21.82 3.86
CA ASN A 112 -1.61 20.82 4.75
C ASN A 112 -2.18 21.47 6.03
N PRO A 113 -3.48 21.32 6.33
CA PRO A 113 -4.06 21.87 7.55
C PRO A 113 -3.40 21.31 8.82
N VAL A 114 -3.04 22.20 9.75
CA VAL A 114 -2.64 21.80 11.12
C VAL A 114 -3.89 21.68 11.97
N LEU A 115 -4.23 20.44 12.33
CA LEU A 115 -5.44 20.15 13.11
C LEU A 115 -5.23 20.38 14.61
N ASP A 116 -4.03 20.11 15.11
CA ASP A 116 -3.71 20.24 16.53
C ASP A 116 -2.19 20.35 16.78
N THR A 117 -1.80 20.80 17.96
CA THR A 117 -0.42 20.92 18.42
C THR A 117 -0.29 20.50 19.87
N PHE A 118 0.79 19.78 20.22
CA PHE A 118 1.09 19.37 21.59
C PHE A 118 2.48 19.87 21.98
N LEU A 119 2.54 20.66 23.06
CA LEU A 119 3.73 21.36 23.57
C LEU A 119 4.39 22.30 22.54
N GLU A 120 5.19 23.23 23.06
CA GLU A 120 6.07 24.04 22.22
C GLU A 120 7.43 23.34 22.04
N PRO A 121 8.10 23.51 20.88
CA PRO A 121 9.47 23.06 20.70
C PRO A 121 10.39 23.54 21.84
N THR A 122 11.24 22.65 22.36
CA THR A 122 12.11 22.96 23.49
C THR A 122 13.06 24.10 23.16
N ASN A 123 13.07 25.15 23.98
CA ASN A 123 14.05 26.23 23.89
C ASN A 123 15.31 25.84 24.69
N PHE A 124 16.44 25.68 24.00
CA PHE A 124 17.72 25.35 24.63
C PHE A 124 18.50 26.63 24.95
N ASP A 125 19.10 26.68 26.14
CA ASP A 125 20.05 27.73 26.56
C ASP A 125 21.48 27.49 26.05
N PHE A 126 21.66 26.44 25.25
CA PHE A 126 22.88 26.08 24.54
C PHE A 126 22.57 25.72 23.08
N PRO A 127 23.56 25.76 22.16
CA PRO A 127 23.38 25.27 20.80
C PRO A 127 23.05 23.76 20.80
N PRO A 128 21.84 23.35 20.38
CA PRO A 128 21.47 21.93 20.40
C PRO A 128 22.32 21.16 19.38
N ARG A 129 22.80 19.98 19.79
CA ARG A 129 23.41 19.00 18.89
C ARG A 129 22.34 18.14 18.26
N ASP A 130 22.54 17.74 17.01
CA ASP A 130 21.61 16.81 16.38
C ASP A 130 21.83 15.36 16.85
N HIS A 131 20.94 14.46 16.44
CA HIS A 131 20.98 13.06 16.89
C HIS A 131 22.20 12.29 16.40
N VAL A 132 22.84 12.71 15.30
CA VAL A 132 24.07 12.06 14.80
C VAL A 132 25.26 12.47 15.67
N GLU A 133 25.38 13.76 15.98
CA GLU A 133 26.43 14.27 16.88
C GLU A 133 26.29 13.67 18.28
N LEU A 134 25.06 13.61 18.80
CA LEU A 134 24.77 12.97 20.09
C LEU A 134 25.10 11.47 20.07
N ALA A 135 24.79 10.78 18.97
CA ALA A 135 25.10 9.37 18.84
C ALA A 135 26.61 9.11 18.76
N GLU A 136 27.37 9.95 18.08
CA GLU A 136 28.83 9.84 17.98
C GLU A 136 29.51 10.04 19.34
N ILE A 137 29.13 11.10 20.06
CA ILE A 137 29.70 11.43 21.38
C ILE A 137 29.48 10.29 22.39
N ASN A 138 28.35 9.60 22.31
CA ASN A 138 27.93 8.58 23.27
C ASN A 138 28.10 7.14 22.74
N ASP A 139 28.73 6.95 21.57
CA ASP A 139 28.94 5.64 20.94
C ASP A 139 27.63 4.83 20.73
N LEU A 140 26.57 5.51 20.27
CA LEU A 140 25.20 4.95 20.17
C LEU A 140 24.81 4.48 18.77
N ILE A 141 25.39 5.04 17.72
CA ILE A 141 25.11 4.65 16.32
C ILE A 141 26.42 4.50 15.54
N ASP A 142 26.61 3.34 14.92
CA ASP A 142 27.80 3.06 14.10
C ASP A 142 27.44 3.00 12.61
N PHE A 143 27.53 4.15 11.94
CA PHE A 143 27.31 4.27 10.50
C PHE A 143 28.51 3.74 9.69
N GLU A 144 29.74 3.89 10.18
CA GLU A 144 30.94 3.48 9.44
C GLU A 144 30.96 1.96 9.25
N ARG A 145 30.66 1.20 10.31
CA ARG A 145 30.56 -0.25 10.22
C ARG A 145 29.38 -0.67 9.36
N ALA A 146 28.25 0.02 9.42
CA ALA A 146 27.11 -0.28 8.57
C ALA A 146 27.43 -0.07 7.08
N VAL A 147 28.09 1.04 6.72
CA VAL A 147 28.56 1.27 5.34
C VAL A 147 29.53 0.19 4.88
N LYS A 148 30.47 -0.19 5.75
CA LYS A 148 31.45 -1.24 5.45
C LYS A 148 30.82 -2.61 5.19
N VAL A 149 29.74 -2.95 5.91
CA VAL A 149 29.12 -4.29 5.86
C VAL A 149 27.96 -4.36 4.87
N SER A 150 27.08 -3.36 4.88
CA SER A 150 25.77 -3.42 4.22
C SER A 150 25.52 -2.26 3.24
N GLY A 151 26.37 -1.22 3.25
CA GLY A 151 26.23 -0.04 2.41
C GLY A 151 25.58 1.16 3.11
N ALA A 152 25.36 2.23 2.34
CA ALA A 152 24.80 3.49 2.85
C ALA A 152 23.35 3.33 3.33
N LYS A 153 22.86 4.30 4.12
CA LYS A 153 21.48 4.35 4.65
C LYS A 153 21.10 3.14 5.53
N LEU A 154 22.10 2.52 6.16
CA LEU A 154 21.97 1.50 7.19
C LEU A 154 22.82 1.90 8.40
N TYR A 155 22.55 1.31 9.56
CA TYR A 155 23.19 1.66 10.81
C TYR A 155 23.20 0.46 11.78
N TYR A 156 24.13 0.48 12.74
CA TYR A 156 24.04 -0.32 13.96
C TYR A 156 23.64 0.59 15.12
N LEU A 157 22.63 0.20 15.90
CA LEU A 157 22.42 0.78 17.23
C LEU A 157 23.33 0.11 18.24
N LYS A 158 23.80 0.87 19.22
CA LYS A 158 24.68 0.43 20.30
C LYS A 158 24.21 0.94 21.66
N ASN A 159 24.72 0.28 22.70
CA ASN A 159 24.58 0.68 24.09
C ASN A 159 23.14 1.05 24.48
N GLU A 160 22.95 2.20 25.12
CA GLU A 160 21.66 2.66 25.64
C GLU A 160 20.63 2.86 24.53
N LEU A 161 21.04 3.25 23.32
CA LEU A 161 20.11 3.48 22.22
C LEU A 161 19.56 2.16 21.64
N ALA A 162 20.37 1.11 21.60
CA ALA A 162 19.89 -0.23 21.26
C ALA A 162 18.86 -0.74 22.28
N MET A 163 19.10 -0.52 23.58
CA MET A 163 18.13 -0.87 24.62
C MET A 163 16.87 0.00 24.55
N MET A 164 17.03 1.28 24.19
CA MET A 164 15.92 2.23 24.03
C MET A 164 14.98 1.82 22.91
N GLU A 165 15.48 1.27 21.80
CA GLU A 165 14.62 0.74 20.72
C GLU A 165 13.64 -0.31 21.26
N PHE A 166 14.13 -1.31 21.99
CA PHE A 166 13.26 -2.33 22.60
C PHE A 166 12.28 -1.74 23.62
N ALA A 167 12.71 -0.76 24.41
CA ALA A 167 11.84 -0.10 25.37
C ALA A 167 10.71 0.70 24.69
N LEU A 168 11.02 1.41 23.60
CA LEU A 168 10.02 2.14 22.81
C LEU A 168 9.02 1.19 22.15
N ILE A 169 9.50 0.05 21.65
CA ILE A 169 8.64 -0.99 21.07
C ILE A 169 7.64 -1.48 22.13
N GLN A 170 8.14 -1.90 23.29
CA GLN A 170 7.29 -2.39 24.38
C GLN A 170 6.30 -1.32 24.87
N TYR A 171 6.76 -0.08 25.00
CA TYR A 171 5.93 1.05 25.42
C TYR A 171 4.72 1.26 24.50
N ALA A 172 4.94 1.32 23.18
CA ALA A 172 3.86 1.51 22.23
C ALA A 172 2.93 0.28 22.13
N LEU A 173 3.47 -0.94 22.21
CA LEU A 173 2.66 -2.17 22.28
C LEU A 173 1.75 -2.17 23.53
N GLU A 174 2.29 -1.82 24.69
CA GLU A 174 1.51 -1.75 25.93
C GLU A 174 0.35 -0.76 25.85
N ILE A 175 0.56 0.39 25.22
CA ILE A 175 -0.51 1.38 25.00
C ILE A 175 -1.57 0.78 24.09
N ALA A 176 -1.21 0.28 22.91
CA ALA A 176 -2.18 -0.25 21.93
C ALA A 176 -2.95 -1.45 22.49
N THR A 177 -2.27 -2.38 23.18
CA THR A 177 -2.92 -3.57 23.76
C THR A 177 -3.91 -3.22 24.88
N LYS A 178 -3.64 -2.19 25.69
CA LYS A 178 -4.62 -1.65 26.67
C LYS A 178 -5.88 -1.08 26.00
N LYS A 179 -5.82 -0.73 24.72
CA LYS A 179 -6.96 -0.28 23.90
C LYS A 179 -7.63 -1.41 23.12
N GLY A 180 -7.27 -2.66 23.38
CA GLY A 180 -7.89 -3.84 22.79
C GLY A 180 -7.29 -4.29 21.46
N PHE A 181 -6.11 -3.77 21.08
CA PHE A 181 -5.38 -4.28 19.93
C PHE A 181 -4.68 -5.60 20.29
N THR A 182 -4.79 -6.59 19.41
CA THR A 182 -4.09 -7.87 19.57
C THR A 182 -2.66 -7.71 19.04
N PRO A 183 -1.61 -8.07 19.81
CA PRO A 183 -0.23 -7.90 19.39
C PRO A 183 0.22 -9.01 18.44
N PHE A 184 0.99 -8.64 17.41
CA PHE A 184 1.59 -9.52 16.42
C PHE A 184 3.09 -9.21 16.26
N SER A 185 3.86 -10.24 15.94
CA SER A 185 5.17 -10.12 15.29
C SER A 185 5.01 -10.72 13.89
N THR A 186 5.33 -9.98 12.85
CA THR A 186 5.04 -10.41 11.48
C THR A 186 6.27 -10.99 10.80
N PRO A 187 6.10 -11.85 9.77
CA PRO A 187 7.18 -12.14 8.84
C PRO A 187 7.68 -10.86 8.16
N ASP A 188 8.98 -10.80 7.86
CA ASP A 188 9.58 -9.70 7.09
C ASP A 188 9.40 -9.88 5.56
N LEU A 189 8.80 -10.99 5.14
CA LEU A 189 8.57 -11.37 3.75
C LEU A 189 7.08 -11.57 3.47
N ALA A 190 6.61 -11.10 2.32
CA ALA A 190 5.26 -11.37 1.82
C ALA A 190 5.28 -11.73 0.33
N LYS A 191 4.25 -12.45 -0.11
CA LYS A 191 4.06 -12.78 -1.54
C LYS A 191 3.78 -11.50 -2.32
N ARG A 192 4.34 -11.41 -3.53
CA ARG A 192 4.13 -10.27 -4.45
C ARG A 192 2.66 -9.88 -4.62
N GLU A 193 1.77 -10.87 -4.78
CA GLU A 193 0.33 -10.64 -4.93
C GLU A 193 -0.32 -9.92 -3.72
N VAL A 194 0.23 -10.09 -2.51
CA VAL A 194 -0.25 -9.40 -1.30
C VAL A 194 0.15 -7.94 -1.36
N LEU A 195 1.41 -7.65 -1.73
CA LEU A 195 1.88 -6.28 -1.89
C LEU A 195 1.04 -5.53 -2.94
N GLU A 196 0.83 -6.15 -4.10
CA GLU A 196 0.00 -5.60 -5.17
C GLU A 196 -1.46 -5.37 -4.72
N GLY A 197 -2.01 -6.30 -3.93
CA GLY A 197 -3.36 -6.17 -3.36
C GLY A 197 -3.52 -4.97 -2.42
N LEU A 198 -2.43 -4.60 -1.71
CA LEU A 198 -2.37 -3.46 -0.81
C LEU A 198 -1.89 -2.16 -1.51
N GLY A 199 -1.78 -2.16 -2.85
CA GLY A 199 -1.45 -0.97 -3.63
C GLY A 199 0.05 -0.67 -3.75
N TYR A 200 0.91 -1.56 -3.28
CA TYR A 200 2.36 -1.46 -3.48
C TYR A 200 2.74 -1.96 -4.89
N ASN A 201 3.70 -1.29 -5.54
CA ASN A 201 4.19 -1.68 -6.87
C ASN A 201 5.59 -2.32 -6.79
N PRO A 202 5.70 -3.65 -6.60
CA PRO A 202 6.98 -4.33 -6.41
C PRO A 202 7.86 -4.36 -7.67
N ARG A 203 7.30 -4.13 -8.87
CA ARG A 203 8.00 -4.20 -10.16
C ARG A 203 8.07 -2.88 -10.92
N GLY A 204 7.58 -1.78 -10.32
CA GLY A 204 7.60 -0.46 -10.94
C GLY A 204 9.02 0.11 -11.05
N GLU A 205 9.19 1.03 -11.99
CA GLU A 205 10.37 1.90 -12.01
C GLU A 205 10.47 2.62 -10.66
N SER A 206 11.67 2.66 -10.06
CA SER A 206 11.88 3.25 -8.72
C SER A 206 11.04 2.61 -7.60
N THR A 207 10.75 1.31 -7.69
CA THR A 207 10.06 0.54 -6.64
C THR A 207 10.69 0.77 -5.28
N GLN A 208 9.87 1.06 -4.26
CA GLN A 208 10.29 1.15 -2.86
C GLN A 208 10.44 -0.23 -2.20
N VAL A 209 10.34 -1.32 -2.97
CA VAL A 209 10.31 -2.71 -2.47
C VAL A 209 11.56 -3.47 -2.88
N TYR A 210 12.17 -4.16 -1.92
CA TYR A 210 13.21 -5.16 -2.21
C TYR A 210 12.57 -6.50 -2.60
N ASN A 211 12.98 -7.05 -3.74
CA ASN A 211 12.53 -8.36 -4.21
C ASN A 211 13.57 -9.43 -3.87
N VAL A 212 13.13 -10.63 -3.47
CA VAL A 212 14.01 -11.78 -3.25
C VAL A 212 14.30 -12.43 -4.60
N GLU A 213 15.58 -12.58 -4.94
CA GLU A 213 16.00 -13.23 -6.17
C GLU A 213 15.54 -14.69 -6.23
N ASN A 214 15.11 -15.16 -7.40
CA ASN A 214 14.62 -16.53 -7.62
C ASN A 214 13.43 -16.93 -6.75
N SER A 215 12.58 -15.97 -6.37
CA SER A 215 11.39 -16.18 -5.54
C SER A 215 10.26 -15.20 -5.89
N ASP A 216 9.04 -15.53 -5.45
CA ASP A 216 7.87 -14.64 -5.50
C ASP A 216 7.68 -13.82 -4.21
N LEU A 217 8.68 -13.85 -3.31
CA LEU A 217 8.68 -13.10 -2.07
C LEU A 217 9.34 -11.73 -2.22
N CYS A 218 8.83 -10.77 -1.46
CA CYS A 218 9.35 -9.41 -1.33
C CYS A 218 9.54 -9.09 0.15
N LEU A 219 10.56 -8.28 0.49
CA LEU A 219 10.65 -7.70 1.82
C LEU A 219 9.57 -6.63 2.01
N VAL A 220 8.96 -6.60 3.18
CA VAL A 220 7.86 -5.67 3.47
C VAL A 220 8.38 -4.30 3.90
N GLY A 221 7.79 -3.23 3.38
CA GLY A 221 8.10 -1.84 3.79
C GLY A 221 7.30 -1.36 5.02
N THR A 222 6.42 -2.22 5.54
CA THR A 222 5.53 -2.03 6.69
C THR A 222 4.77 -3.33 6.99
N ALA A 223 4.45 -3.57 8.26
CA ALA A 223 3.51 -4.61 8.68
C ALA A 223 2.08 -4.42 8.15
N GLU A 224 1.70 -3.25 7.61
CA GLU A 224 0.43 -3.05 6.89
C GLU A 224 0.24 -4.12 5.80
N ILE A 225 1.31 -4.49 5.09
CA ILE A 225 1.27 -5.49 4.02
C ILE A 225 0.86 -6.87 4.58
N THR A 226 1.50 -7.30 5.68
CA THR A 226 1.24 -8.61 6.26
C THR A 226 -0.09 -8.63 7.02
N MET A 227 -0.44 -7.54 7.69
CA MET A 227 -1.72 -7.41 8.40
C MET A 227 -2.90 -7.28 7.43
N GLY A 228 -2.75 -6.55 6.33
CA GLY A 228 -3.76 -6.45 5.27
C GLY A 228 -3.94 -7.74 4.46
N GLY A 229 -2.89 -8.56 4.35
CA GLY A 229 -2.96 -9.89 3.74
C GLY A 229 -3.45 -10.99 4.70
N TYR A 230 -3.59 -10.71 5.99
CA TYR A 230 -3.82 -11.74 7.02
C TYR A 230 -5.15 -12.49 6.84
N HIS A 231 -6.20 -11.78 6.43
CA HIS A 231 -7.53 -12.35 6.14
C HIS A 231 -7.81 -12.46 4.63
N LYS A 232 -6.75 -12.56 3.81
CA LYS A 232 -6.91 -12.69 2.36
C LYS A 232 -7.72 -13.96 2.04
N ASP A 233 -8.70 -13.80 1.15
CA ASP A 233 -9.58 -14.89 0.68
C ASP A 233 -10.50 -15.47 1.79
N GLU A 234 -10.74 -14.72 2.87
CA GLU A 234 -11.67 -15.09 3.96
C GLU A 234 -12.96 -14.24 3.93
N ILE A 235 -14.04 -14.81 4.46
CA ILE A 235 -15.28 -14.09 4.78
C ILE A 235 -15.31 -13.92 6.29
N LEU A 236 -15.27 -12.67 6.76
CA LEU A 236 -15.32 -12.36 8.18
C LEU A 236 -16.77 -12.25 8.66
N GLU A 237 -17.05 -12.84 9.82
CA GLU A 237 -18.34 -12.71 10.47
C GLU A 237 -18.48 -11.30 11.08
N GLU A 238 -19.64 -10.68 10.88
CA GLU A 238 -19.90 -9.30 11.30
C GLU A 238 -19.69 -9.08 12.81
N ALA A 239 -19.99 -10.11 13.60
CA ALA A 239 -19.84 -10.11 15.06
C ALA A 239 -18.38 -10.11 15.53
N GLU A 240 -17.42 -10.41 14.66
CA GLU A 240 -15.99 -10.37 14.96
C GLU A 240 -15.36 -9.00 14.70
N LEU A 241 -16.11 -8.06 14.12
CA LEU A 241 -15.63 -6.71 13.81
C LEU A 241 -15.94 -5.74 14.96
N PRO A 242 -15.02 -4.80 15.28
CA PRO A 242 -13.73 -4.58 14.63
C PRO A 242 -12.66 -5.59 15.07
N LYS A 243 -11.85 -6.09 14.12
CA LYS A 243 -10.59 -6.79 14.46
C LYS A 243 -9.47 -5.75 14.50
N LYS A 244 -8.80 -5.62 15.65
CA LYS A 244 -7.77 -4.60 15.90
C LYS A 244 -6.42 -5.26 16.15
N TYR A 245 -5.41 -4.87 15.38
CA TYR A 245 -4.08 -5.48 15.38
C TYR A 245 -2.99 -4.44 15.57
N VAL A 246 -2.04 -4.74 16.45
CA VAL A 246 -0.80 -3.99 16.59
C VAL A 246 0.38 -4.90 16.27
N ALA A 247 1.23 -4.53 15.32
CA ALA A 247 2.23 -5.43 14.75
C ALA A 247 3.63 -4.81 14.74
N VAL A 248 4.62 -5.53 15.25
CA VAL A 248 6.04 -5.16 15.12
C VAL A 248 6.63 -5.82 13.87
N SER A 249 7.39 -5.05 13.09
CA SER A 249 8.11 -5.54 11.91
C SER A 249 9.40 -4.77 11.65
N HIS A 250 10.37 -5.43 11.01
CA HIS A 250 11.42 -4.71 10.30
C HIS A 250 10.87 -4.29 8.93
N CYS A 251 11.04 -3.02 8.61
CA CYS A 251 10.54 -2.42 7.40
C CYS A 251 11.70 -2.14 6.44
N PHE A 252 11.58 -2.60 5.20
CA PHE A 252 12.62 -2.48 4.19
C PHE A 252 12.16 -1.59 3.03
N ARG A 253 12.91 -0.52 2.73
CA ARG A 253 12.61 0.40 1.63
C ARG A 253 13.86 0.69 0.82
N THR A 254 13.75 0.60 -0.51
CA THR A 254 14.91 0.85 -1.41
C THR A 254 15.31 2.33 -1.42
N GLU A 255 14.44 3.23 -0.96
CA GLU A 255 14.67 4.67 -0.91
C GLU A 255 15.11 5.26 -2.26
N ALA A 256 14.63 4.65 -3.36
CA ALA A 256 14.89 5.10 -4.72
C ALA A 256 14.32 6.52 -4.94
N GLY A 257 15.06 7.36 -5.68
CA GLY A 257 14.64 8.71 -6.05
C GLY A 257 14.89 9.81 -5.00
N ALA A 258 15.37 9.46 -3.80
CA ALA A 258 15.57 10.43 -2.72
C ALA A 258 17.05 10.82 -2.51
N TYR A 259 17.52 11.75 -3.34
CA TYR A 259 18.68 12.60 -3.03
C TYR A 259 18.15 13.91 -2.43
N SER A 260 17.80 13.91 -1.14
CA SER A 260 17.28 15.11 -0.46
C SER A 260 18.05 15.43 0.81
N LYS A 261 17.88 16.67 1.31
CA LYS A 261 18.47 17.17 2.56
C LYS A 261 18.08 16.36 3.81
N PHE A 262 17.07 15.50 3.72
CA PHE A 262 16.54 14.71 4.83
C PHE A 262 17.25 13.36 5.03
N SER A 263 18.37 13.11 4.35
CA SER A 263 19.10 11.84 4.41
C SER A 263 20.10 11.72 5.58
N LYS A 264 20.21 12.74 6.45
CA LYS A 264 21.19 12.71 7.55
C LYS A 264 20.71 11.80 8.68
N GLY A 265 21.57 10.85 9.08
CA GLY A 265 21.32 9.92 10.18
C GLY A 265 20.22 8.90 9.90
N ILE A 266 19.32 8.65 10.85
CA ILE A 266 18.34 7.56 10.81
C ILE A 266 16.92 7.95 10.36
N PHE A 267 16.70 9.16 9.82
CA PHE A 267 15.36 9.58 9.36
C PHE A 267 14.91 8.91 8.05
N ARG A 268 15.85 8.53 7.18
CA ARG A 268 15.58 7.89 5.89
C ARG A 268 16.61 6.80 5.61
N VAL A 269 16.24 5.56 5.90
CA VAL A 269 17.11 4.37 5.95
C VAL A 269 16.48 3.19 5.22
N HIS A 270 17.29 2.23 4.78
CA HIS A 270 16.80 1.05 4.09
C HIS A 270 16.09 0.05 4.99
N GLN A 271 16.42 0.05 6.28
CA GLN A 271 15.83 -0.81 7.29
C GLN A 271 15.52 0.01 8.54
N PHE A 272 14.30 -0.13 9.07
CA PHE A 272 13.88 0.48 10.33
C PHE A 272 12.82 -0.39 11.02
N THR A 273 12.67 -0.26 12.33
CA THR A 273 11.62 -0.95 13.08
C THR A 273 10.36 -0.10 13.14
N LYS A 274 9.19 -0.69 12.88
CA LYS A 274 7.90 0.01 12.98
C LYS A 274 6.88 -0.83 13.75
N ILE A 275 6.06 -0.13 14.52
CA ILE A 275 4.82 -0.65 15.10
C ILE A 275 3.66 -0.15 14.26
N GLU A 276 2.92 -1.08 13.68
CA GLU A 276 1.74 -0.80 12.86
C GLU A 276 0.48 -1.01 13.67
N MET A 277 -0.48 -0.09 13.59
CA MET A 277 -1.87 -0.38 13.94
C MET A 277 -2.67 -0.65 12.67
N PHE A 278 -3.46 -1.73 12.68
CA PHE A 278 -4.30 -2.11 11.56
C PHE A 278 -5.67 -2.53 12.08
N GLN A 279 -6.74 -2.06 11.44
CA GLN A 279 -8.11 -2.44 11.78
C GLN A 279 -8.88 -2.95 10.58
N TYR A 280 -9.58 -4.07 10.77
CA TYR A 280 -10.67 -4.50 9.89
C TYR A 280 -11.99 -4.05 10.52
N VAL A 281 -12.72 -3.19 9.82
CA VAL A 281 -13.94 -2.56 10.33
C VAL A 281 -15.04 -2.56 9.28
N LYS A 282 -16.28 -2.36 9.72
CA LYS A 282 -17.39 -2.09 8.79
C LYS A 282 -17.21 -0.73 8.12
N PRO A 283 -17.65 -0.54 6.87
CA PRO A 283 -17.49 0.74 6.15
C PRO A 283 -17.98 1.95 6.95
N GLU A 284 -19.14 1.85 7.59
CA GLU A 284 -19.76 2.92 8.40
C GLU A 284 -19.02 3.23 9.70
N LYS A 285 -18.03 2.42 10.07
CA LYS A 285 -17.18 2.58 11.27
C LYS A 285 -15.74 3.02 10.95
N SER A 286 -15.42 3.22 9.68
CA SER A 286 -14.07 3.60 9.24
C SER A 286 -13.57 4.90 9.87
N GLU A 287 -14.40 5.95 9.92
CA GLU A 287 -14.03 7.23 10.53
C GLU A 287 -13.77 7.10 12.03
N GLU A 288 -14.63 6.38 12.75
CA GLU A 288 -14.46 6.12 14.18
C GLU A 288 -13.13 5.39 14.45
N ALA A 289 -12.79 4.41 13.62
CA ALA A 289 -11.55 3.65 13.72
C ALA A 289 -10.31 4.50 13.39
N HIS A 290 -10.39 5.37 12.38
CA HIS A 290 -9.32 6.31 12.05
C HIS A 290 -9.02 7.25 13.23
N GLN A 291 -10.05 7.85 13.81
CA GLN A 291 -9.92 8.71 14.99
C GLN A 291 -9.41 7.98 16.23
N GLU A 292 -9.76 6.69 16.40
CA GLU A 292 -9.20 5.87 17.47
C GLU A 292 -7.69 5.67 17.30
N MET A 293 -7.22 5.33 16.10
CA MET A 293 -5.79 5.14 15.83
C MET A 293 -5.01 6.44 16.05
N LEU A 294 -5.52 7.57 15.57
CA LEU A 294 -4.90 8.89 15.79
C LEU A 294 -4.79 9.21 17.29
N LYS A 295 -5.81 8.91 18.10
CA LYS A 295 -5.74 9.12 19.57
C LYS A 295 -4.66 8.26 20.22
N ILE A 296 -4.46 7.04 19.77
CA ILE A 296 -3.42 6.15 20.30
C ILE A 296 -2.02 6.66 19.91
N GLU A 297 -1.83 7.08 18.66
CA GLU A 297 -0.58 7.70 18.21
C GLU A 297 -0.23 8.92 19.05
N ARG A 298 -1.22 9.79 19.30
CA ARG A 298 -1.06 10.95 20.18
C ARG A 298 -0.68 10.53 21.60
N GLU A 299 -1.37 9.56 22.20
CA GLU A 299 -1.07 9.08 23.55
C GLU A 299 0.38 8.59 23.69
N ILE A 300 0.93 7.94 22.65
CA ILE A 300 2.32 7.51 22.59
C ILE A 300 3.26 8.72 22.66
N PHE A 301 3.08 9.73 21.79
CA PHE A 301 3.96 10.91 21.77
C PHE A 301 3.78 11.82 22.99
N GLU A 302 2.55 11.98 23.47
CA GLU A 302 2.22 12.76 24.68
C GLU A 302 2.89 12.17 25.92
N GLY A 303 2.87 10.84 26.08
CA GLY A 303 3.53 10.17 27.20
C GLY A 303 5.06 10.21 27.12
N LEU A 304 5.64 10.30 25.91
CA LEU A 304 7.06 10.59 25.70
C LEU A 304 7.41 12.07 25.86
N LYS A 305 6.41 12.95 25.96
CA LYS A 305 6.57 14.41 26.07
C LYS A 305 7.36 15.02 24.90
N ILE A 306 7.18 14.47 23.71
CA ILE A 306 7.79 14.97 22.49
C ILE A 306 6.83 15.99 21.88
N PRO A 307 7.24 17.25 21.61
CA PRO A 307 6.39 18.21 20.92
C PRO A 307 6.03 17.75 19.51
N PHE A 308 4.77 17.85 19.12
CA PHE A 308 4.31 17.45 17.78
C PHE A 308 3.13 18.31 17.30
N ARG A 309 2.82 18.18 16.01
CA ARG A 309 1.62 18.70 15.38
C ARG A 309 0.89 17.59 14.65
N VAL A 310 -0.44 17.63 14.65
CA VAL A 310 -1.30 16.76 13.84
C VAL A 310 -1.61 17.50 12.54
N ILE A 311 -1.34 16.85 11.43
CA ILE A 311 -1.48 17.41 10.09
C ILE A 311 -2.48 16.56 9.32
N ASP A 312 -3.41 17.20 8.62
CA ASP A 312 -4.25 16.56 7.61
C ASP A 312 -3.59 16.71 6.23
N HIS A 313 -3.45 15.62 5.49
CA HIS A 313 -2.75 15.65 4.21
C HIS A 313 -3.71 16.08 3.09
N CYS A 314 -3.31 17.07 2.30
CA CYS A 314 -3.99 17.44 1.07
C CYS A 314 -3.90 16.33 0.00
N THR A 315 -4.64 16.52 -1.10
CA THR A 315 -4.72 15.56 -2.23
C THR A 315 -3.40 15.20 -2.89
#